data_AF-A0A7S1JC22-F1
#
_entry.id   AF-A0A7S1JC22-F1
#
_cell.length_a   1.000
_cell.length_b   1.000
_cell.length_c   1.000
_cell.angle_alpha   90.00
_cell.angle_beta   90.00
_cell.angle_gamma   90.00
#
_symmetry.space_group_name_H-M   'P 1'
#
loop_
_entity.id
_entity.type
_entity.pdbx_description
1 polymer ?
#
loop_
_entity_poly.entity_id
_entity_poly.type
_entity_poly.pdbx_seq_one_letter_code
_entity_poly.pdbx_strand_id
1 'polypeptide(L)'
;HRRRALRAFVQFVRVYHEYYDILVGCLRKTDLSKWPAVFEAAGNPLVIFDECLETGRFATAAHLLRVLQLPVSLGYGLDDAATPEAQTLQEQAALTSAKRAARRLLPLVLRAHQFTLSQELLRFMEMMDGEISPE
;
A
#
# COMPACT_ATOMS: atom_id res chain seq x y z
N HIS A 1 14.58 -5.41 -21.48
CA HIS A 1 13.84 -6.69 -21.52
C HIS A 1 12.93 -6.89 -20.30
N ARG A 2 13.47 -6.93 -19.08
CA ARG A 2 12.72 -7.24 -17.84
C ARG A 2 11.51 -6.33 -17.54
N ARG A 3 11.63 -5.01 -17.70
CA ARG A 3 10.49 -4.07 -17.50
C ARG A 3 9.33 -4.28 -18.49
N ARG A 4 9.63 -4.66 -19.75
CA ARG A 4 8.60 -4.98 -20.75
C ARG A 4 7.86 -6.27 -20.38
N ALA A 5 8.60 -7.29 -19.93
CA ALA A 5 8.00 -8.54 -19.46
C ALA A 5 7.10 -8.32 -18.23
N LEU A 6 7.53 -7.47 -17.29
CA LEU A 6 6.71 -7.12 -16.12
C LEU A 6 5.42 -6.38 -16.53
N ARG A 7 5.50 -5.40 -17.43
CA ARG A 7 4.31 -4.72 -17.97
C ARG A 7 3.36 -5.70 -18.66
N ALA A 8 3.88 -6.61 -19.50
CA ALA A 8 3.09 -7.62 -20.16
C ALA A 8 2.42 -8.57 -19.16
N PHE A 9 3.14 -8.99 -18.12
CA PHE A 9 2.60 -9.81 -17.04
C PHE A 9 1.48 -9.10 -16.29
N VAL A 10 1.68 -7.84 -15.88
CA VAL A 10 0.64 -7.06 -15.19
C VAL A 10 -0.60 -6.91 -16.07
N GLN A 11 -0.43 -6.56 -17.35
CA GLN A 11 -1.55 -6.45 -18.30
C GLN A 11 -2.31 -7.78 -18.45
N PHE A 12 -1.58 -8.89 -18.53
CA PHE A 12 -2.16 -10.22 -18.60
C PHE A 12 -2.95 -10.57 -17.33
N VAL A 13 -2.40 -10.32 -16.14
CA VAL A 13 -3.07 -10.68 -14.89
C VAL A 13 -4.25 -9.73 -14.57
N ARG A 14 -4.23 -8.49 -15.05
CA ARG A 14 -5.26 -7.48 -14.75
C ARG A 14 -6.67 -7.83 -15.24
N VAL A 15 -6.80 -8.76 -16.18
CA VAL A 15 -8.12 -9.24 -16.64
C VAL A 15 -8.78 -10.23 -15.68
N TYR A 16 -8.02 -10.77 -14.72
CA TYR A 16 -8.52 -11.74 -13.75
C TYR A 16 -9.06 -11.05 -12.51
N HIS A 17 -10.09 -11.66 -11.92
CA HIS A 17 -10.71 -11.16 -10.69
C HIS A 17 -9.73 -11.18 -9.50
N GLU A 18 -8.72 -12.03 -9.53
CA GLU A 18 -7.71 -12.18 -8.47
C GLU A 18 -6.55 -11.18 -8.60
N TYR A 19 -6.58 -10.28 -9.59
CA TYR A 19 -5.47 -9.39 -9.92
C TYR A 19 -4.85 -8.70 -8.69
N TYR A 20 -5.68 -8.07 -7.85
CA TYR A 20 -5.21 -7.32 -6.69
C TYR A 20 -4.56 -8.20 -5.64
N ASP A 21 -5.12 -9.40 -5.41
CA ASP A 21 -4.58 -10.37 -4.46
C ASP A 21 -3.24 -10.94 -4.93
N ILE A 22 -3.13 -11.20 -6.25
CA ILE A 22 -1.89 -11.61 -6.88
C ILE A 22 -0.84 -10.51 -6.75
N LEU A 23 -1.19 -9.26 -7.08
CA LEU A 23 -0.27 -8.12 -7.02
C LEU A 23 0.28 -7.92 -5.60
N VAL A 24 -0.60 -7.88 -4.59
CA VAL A 24 -0.21 -7.77 -3.18
C VAL A 24 0.63 -8.97 -2.73
N GLY A 25 0.24 -10.18 -3.13
CA GLY A 25 0.99 -11.40 -2.86
C GLY A 25 2.41 -11.37 -3.45
N CYS A 26 2.56 -10.82 -4.66
CA CYS A 26 3.86 -10.59 -5.29
C CYS A 26 4.68 -9.54 -4.53
N LEU A 27 4.09 -8.39 -4.17
CA LEU A 27 4.78 -7.32 -3.44
C LEU A 27 5.36 -7.84 -2.11
N ARG A 28 4.60 -8.64 -1.36
CA ARG A 28 5.05 -9.26 -0.09
C ARG A 28 6.25 -10.20 -0.23
N LYS A 29 6.46 -10.76 -1.41
CA LYS A 29 7.58 -11.69 -1.70
C LYS A 29 8.70 -11.01 -2.49
N THR A 30 8.51 -9.74 -2.84
CA THR A 30 9.43 -8.96 -3.65
C THR A 30 10.19 -8.01 -2.76
N ASP A 31 11.51 -7.99 -2.91
CA ASP A 31 12.40 -7.02 -2.28
C ASP A 31 11.90 -5.57 -2.53
N LEU A 32 11.89 -4.74 -1.48
CA LEU A 32 11.43 -3.35 -1.52
C LEU A 32 12.10 -2.53 -2.63
N SER A 33 13.38 -2.79 -2.91
CA SER A 33 14.14 -2.12 -3.98
C SER A 33 13.53 -2.29 -5.37
N LYS A 34 12.71 -3.33 -5.57
CA LYS A 34 12.08 -3.63 -6.86
C LYS A 34 10.65 -3.07 -6.96
N TRP A 35 10.07 -2.60 -5.86
CA TRP A 35 8.70 -2.09 -5.83
C TRP A 35 8.45 -0.93 -6.81
N PRO A 36 9.37 0.05 -6.99
CA PRO A 36 9.17 1.11 -7.98
C PRO A 36 8.95 0.57 -9.40
N ALA A 37 9.67 -0.49 -9.79
CA ALA A 37 9.48 -1.11 -11.10
C ALA A 37 8.15 -1.86 -11.21
N VAL A 38 7.65 -2.42 -10.09
CA VAL A 38 6.32 -3.04 -10.01
C VAL A 38 5.23 -1.97 -10.16
N PHE A 39 5.32 -0.85 -9.45
CA PHE A 39 4.33 0.23 -9.55
C PHE A 39 4.39 0.99 -10.88
N GLU A 40 5.55 1.05 -11.55
CA GLU A 40 5.63 1.55 -12.94
C GLU A 40 4.76 0.70 -13.89
N ALA A 41 4.60 -0.60 -13.61
CA ALA A 41 3.79 -1.51 -14.41
C ALA A 41 2.34 -1.58 -13.92
N ALA A 42 2.13 -1.67 -12.60
CA ALA A 42 0.83 -1.89 -11.96
C ALA A 42 0.01 -0.61 -11.77
N GLY A 43 0.66 0.55 -11.73
CA GLY A 43 0.04 1.84 -11.43
C GLY A 43 0.25 2.29 -10.00
N ASN A 44 -0.37 3.42 -9.66
CA ASN A 44 -0.23 4.06 -8.35
C ASN A 44 -0.93 3.22 -7.26
N PRO A 45 -0.25 2.87 -6.15
CA PRO A 45 -0.83 2.06 -5.07
C PRO A 45 -2.06 2.70 -4.40
N LEU A 46 -2.19 4.02 -4.38
CA LEU A 46 -3.41 4.69 -3.89
C LEU A 46 -4.60 4.48 -4.82
N VAL A 47 -4.36 4.50 -6.13
CA VAL A 47 -5.42 4.21 -7.12
C VAL A 47 -5.85 2.76 -6.99
N ILE A 48 -4.89 1.83 -6.86
CA ILE A 48 -5.17 0.41 -6.64
C ILE A 48 -5.97 0.20 -5.33
N PHE A 49 -5.62 0.93 -4.28
CA PHE A 49 -6.36 0.92 -3.01
C PHE A 49 -7.80 1.40 -3.20
N ASP A 50 -8.01 2.50 -3.94
CA ASP A 50 -9.33 3.03 -4.24
C ASP A 50 -10.18 2.04 -5.04
N GLU A 51 -9.62 1.42 -6.08
CA GLU A 51 -10.25 0.35 -6.85
C GLU A 51 -10.65 -0.85 -5.94
N CYS A 52 -9.82 -1.19 -4.95
CA CYS A 52 -10.17 -2.22 -3.96
C CYS A 52 -11.33 -1.82 -3.06
N LEU A 53 -11.44 -0.54 -2.67
CA LEU A 53 -12.57 -0.05 -1.88
C LEU A 53 -13.88 -0.12 -2.68
N GLU A 54 -13.86 0.33 -3.93
CA GLU A 54 -15.01 0.35 -4.83
C GLU A 54 -15.52 -1.06 -5.15
N THR A 55 -14.60 -2.03 -5.25
CA THR A 55 -14.94 -3.43 -5.55
C THR A 55 -15.17 -4.29 -4.30
N GLY A 56 -15.16 -3.71 -3.10
CA GLY A 56 -15.43 -4.42 -1.84
C GLY A 56 -14.30 -5.35 -1.37
N ARG A 57 -13.08 -5.19 -1.90
CA ARG A 57 -11.90 -6.01 -1.58
C ARG A 57 -11.17 -5.50 -0.35
N PHE A 58 -11.86 -5.49 0.78
CA PHE A 58 -11.36 -4.83 1.98
C PHE A 58 -10.11 -5.48 2.56
N ALA A 59 -9.97 -6.81 2.50
CA ALA A 59 -8.77 -7.50 2.97
C ALA A 59 -7.53 -7.11 2.14
N THR A 60 -7.68 -7.03 0.81
CA THR A 60 -6.63 -6.60 -0.10
C THR A 60 -6.28 -5.13 0.11
N ALA A 61 -7.28 -4.27 0.28
CA ALA A 61 -7.10 -2.86 0.64
C ALA A 61 -6.34 -2.70 1.97
N ALA A 62 -6.63 -3.53 2.98
CA ALA A 62 -5.91 -3.52 4.24
C ALA A 62 -4.44 -3.92 4.08
N HIS A 63 -4.12 -4.90 3.23
CA HIS A 63 -2.73 -5.24 2.92
C HIS A 63 -1.99 -4.07 2.22
N LEU A 64 -2.68 -3.31 1.37
CA LEU A 64 -2.11 -2.11 0.75
C LEU A 64 -1.81 -0.99 1.76
N LEU A 65 -2.40 -0.97 2.95
CA LEU A 65 -2.03 0.01 3.98
C LEU A 65 -0.55 -0.13 4.39
N ARG A 66 -0.05 -1.36 4.51
CA ARG A 66 1.37 -1.62 4.78
C ARG A 66 2.27 -1.17 3.63
N VAL A 67 1.77 -1.27 2.40
CA VAL A 67 2.47 -0.77 1.21
C VAL A 67 2.54 0.75 1.26
N LEU A 68 1.43 1.42 1.57
CA LEU A 68 1.32 2.88 1.62
C LEU A 68 2.11 3.51 2.79
N GLN A 69 2.37 2.76 3.87
CA GLN A 69 3.22 3.21 4.98
C GLN A 69 4.68 3.37 4.56
N LEU A 70 5.10 2.76 3.45
CA LEU A 70 6.49 2.81 2.99
C LEU A 70 6.70 3.92 1.95
N PRO A 71 7.70 4.82 2.14
CA PRO A 71 7.99 5.90 1.20
C PRO A 71 8.24 5.44 -0.23
N VAL A 72 8.92 4.30 -0.40
CA VAL A 72 9.25 3.73 -1.71
C VAL A 72 8.03 3.48 -2.60
N SER A 73 6.87 3.21 -2.00
CA SER A 73 5.62 2.98 -2.70
C SER A 73 5.03 4.26 -3.30
N LEU A 74 5.38 5.42 -2.76
CA LEU A 74 4.92 6.72 -3.22
C LEU A 74 5.88 7.36 -4.25
N GLY A 75 6.89 6.60 -4.70
CA GLY A 75 7.89 7.07 -5.65
C GLY A 75 9.03 7.84 -5.00
N TYR A 76 9.14 7.83 -3.67
CA TYR A 76 10.35 8.30 -2.99
C TYR A 76 11.46 7.27 -3.23
N GLY A 77 12.61 7.74 -3.74
CA GLY A 77 13.75 6.87 -4.04
C GLY A 77 14.34 6.24 -2.78
N LEU A 78 15.02 5.10 -2.94
CA LEU A 78 15.92 4.55 -1.90
C LEU A 78 17.28 5.25 -1.93
N ASP A 79 17.37 6.43 -2.54
CA ASP A 79 18.64 7.06 -2.81
C ASP A 79 19.20 7.59 -1.49
N ASP A 80 20.29 6.96 -1.01
CA ASP A 80 21.03 7.33 0.21
C ASP A 80 21.54 8.79 0.21
N ALA A 81 21.40 9.50 -0.92
CA ALA A 81 21.78 10.90 -1.09
C ALA A 81 20.77 11.91 -0.53
N ALA A 82 19.58 11.47 -0.10
CA ALA A 82 18.61 12.35 0.55
C ALA A 82 19.13 12.79 1.94
N THR A 83 18.96 14.07 2.28
CA THR A 83 19.27 14.55 3.62
C THR A 83 18.40 13.83 4.67
N PRO A 84 18.89 13.62 5.90
CA PRO A 84 18.09 12.98 6.96
C PRO A 84 16.73 13.67 7.16
N GLU A 85 16.67 14.99 7.04
CA GLU A 85 15.43 15.76 7.11
C GLU A 85 14.44 15.42 5.98
N ALA A 86 14.93 15.22 4.76
CA ALA A 86 14.10 14.83 3.62
C ALA A 86 13.57 13.40 3.77
N GLN A 87 14.37 12.48 4.30
CA GLN A 87 13.96 11.10 4.59
C GLN A 87 12.83 11.09 5.63
N THR A 88 13.00 11.80 6.75
CA THR A 88 11.97 11.94 7.79
C THR A 88 10.66 12.51 7.23
N LEU A 89 10.73 13.53 6.37
CA LEU A 89 9.55 14.11 5.74
C LEU A 89 8.82 13.11 4.83
N GLN A 90 9.57 12.30 4.08
CA GLN A 90 9.02 11.25 3.21
C GLN A 90 8.35 10.14 4.02
N GLU A 91 8.96 9.72 5.13
CA GLU A 91 8.38 8.77 6.08
C GLU A 91 7.08 9.29 6.69
N GLN A 92 7.08 10.53 7.17
CA GLN A 92 5.87 11.18 7.70
C GLN A 92 4.77 11.30 6.64
N ALA A 93 5.13 11.62 5.39
CA ALA A 93 4.18 11.70 4.29
C ALA A 93 3.56 10.31 3.98
N ALA A 94 4.37 9.26 3.96
CA ALA A 94 3.91 7.88 3.77
C ALA A 94 2.99 7.42 4.90
N LEU A 95 3.39 7.67 6.16
CA LEU A 95 2.58 7.39 7.33
C LEU A 95 1.24 8.13 7.29
N THR A 96 1.24 9.41 6.93
CA THR A 96 0.03 10.22 6.78
C THR A 96 -0.89 9.66 5.69
N SER A 97 -0.32 9.19 4.59
CA SER A 97 -1.05 8.54 3.51
C SER A 97 -1.73 7.24 3.98
N ALA A 98 -0.99 6.37 4.66
CA ALA A 98 -1.50 5.13 5.24
C ALA A 98 -2.60 5.38 6.27
N LYS A 99 -2.43 6.35 7.18
CA LYS A 99 -3.46 6.78 8.14
C LYS A 99 -4.74 7.23 7.45
N ARG A 100 -4.62 8.06 6.41
CA ARG A 100 -5.77 8.54 5.64
C ARG A 100 -6.50 7.38 4.95
N ALA A 101 -5.76 6.45 4.35
CA ALA A 101 -6.32 5.26 3.73
C ALA A 101 -7.04 4.37 4.75
N ALA A 102 -6.44 4.12 5.93
CA ALA A 102 -7.05 3.34 7.01
C ALA A 102 -8.38 3.95 7.49
N ARG A 103 -8.43 5.27 7.67
CA ARG A 103 -9.66 6.01 8.04
C ARG A 103 -10.78 5.88 7.01
N ARG A 104 -10.44 5.72 5.73
CA ARG A 104 -11.44 5.51 4.66
C ARG A 104 -11.93 4.06 4.64
N LEU A 105 -11.05 3.11 4.90
CA LEU A 105 -11.38 1.68 4.90
C LEU A 105 -12.25 1.27 6.10
N LEU A 106 -11.92 1.75 7.30
CA LEU A 106 -12.60 1.36 8.55
C LEU A 106 -14.14 1.41 8.49
N PRO A 107 -14.80 2.52 8.09
CA PRO A 107 -16.26 2.56 8.03
C PRO A 107 -16.86 1.59 7.00
N LEU A 108 -16.12 1.26 5.93
CA LEU A 108 -16.58 0.28 4.93
C LEU A 108 -16.55 -1.13 5.50
N VAL A 109 -15.47 -1.49 6.19
CA VAL A 109 -15.32 -2.80 6.86
C VAL A 109 -16.35 -3.01 7.95
N LEU A 110 -16.62 -1.96 8.75
CA LEU A 110 -17.65 -1.99 9.79
C LEU A 110 -19.04 -2.22 9.21
N ARG A 111 -19.39 -1.52 8.11
CA ARG A 111 -20.66 -1.72 7.39
C ARG A 111 -20.79 -3.11 6.77
N ALA A 112 -19.66 -3.70 6.35
CA ALA A 112 -19.62 -5.05 5.81
C ALA A 112 -19.60 -6.15 6.90
N HIS A 113 -19.65 -5.78 8.19
CA HIS A 113 -19.60 -6.70 9.32
C HIS A 113 -18.39 -7.65 9.32
N GLN A 114 -17.27 -7.22 8.76
CA GLN A 114 -16.02 -7.99 8.77
C GLN A 114 -15.24 -7.75 10.06
N PHE A 115 -15.75 -8.31 11.16
CA PHE A 115 -15.27 -8.02 12.52
C PHE A 115 -13.77 -8.26 12.73
N THR A 116 -13.23 -9.37 12.21
CA THR A 116 -11.78 -9.67 12.31
C THR A 116 -10.95 -8.58 11.67
N LEU A 117 -11.33 -8.15 10.46
CA LEU A 117 -10.62 -7.09 9.75
C LEU A 117 -10.78 -5.74 10.45
N SER A 118 -11.95 -5.46 11.04
CA SER A 118 -12.14 -4.25 11.86
C SER A 118 -11.17 -4.22 13.05
N GLN A 119 -10.99 -5.34 13.75
CA GLN A 119 -10.04 -5.41 14.87
C GLN A 119 -8.59 -5.24 14.40
N GLU A 120 -8.22 -5.87 13.29
CA GLU A 120 -6.88 -5.70 12.71
C GLU A 120 -6.60 -4.24 12.30
N LEU A 121 -7.60 -3.57 11.71
CA LEU A 121 -7.48 -2.16 11.33
C LEU A 121 -7.37 -1.24 12.53
N LEU A 122 -8.13 -1.48 13.60
CA LEU A 122 -8.01 -0.68 14.82
C LEU A 122 -6.63 -0.82 15.45
N ARG A 123 -6.11 -2.04 15.57
CA ARG A 123 -4.74 -2.28 16.05
C ARG A 123 -3.69 -1.62 15.17
N PHE A 124 -3.86 -1.68 13.85
CA PHE A 124 -2.97 -1.01 12.90
C PHE A 124 -3.00 0.51 13.08
N MET A 125 -4.17 1.11 13.28
CA MET A 125 -4.31 2.55 13.51
C MET A 125 -3.69 2.96 14.85
N GLU A 126 -3.92 2.22 15.93
CA GLU A 126 -3.30 2.44 17.25
C GLU A 126 -1.77 2.36 17.17
N MET A 127 -1.24 1.35 16.47
CA MET A 127 0.20 1.20 16.24
C MET A 127 0.79 2.44 15.54
N MET A 128 0.14 2.92 14.48
CA MET A 128 0.61 4.10 13.75
C MET A 128 0.47 5.41 14.55
N ASP A 129 -0.43 5.49 15.53
CA ASP A 129 -0.57 6.66 16.41
C ASP A 129 0.52 6.70 17.49
N GLY A 130 1.01 5.54 17.94
CA GLY A 130 2.18 5.45 18.82
C GLY A 130 3.50 5.91 18.20
N GLU A 131 3.63 5.85 16.87
CA GLU A 131 4.82 6.32 16.13
C GLU A 131 4.94 7.87 16.07
N ILE A 132 3.90 8.62 16.44
CA ILE A 132 3.88 10.10 16.44
C ILE A 132 4.03 10.69 17.87
N SER A 133 4.53 9.92 18.85
CA SER A 133 4.93 10.51 20.14
C SER A 133 6.44 10.73 20.16
N PRO A 134 6.95 11.94 19.81
CA PRO A 134 8.28 12.32 20.22
C PRO A 134 8.23 12.61 21.72
N GLU A 135 9.00 11.88 22.52
CA GLU A 135 9.57 12.49 23.74
C GLU A 135 10.61 13.54 23.34
#